data_AF-A0A934NXW5-F1
#
_entry.id   AF-A0A934NXW5-F1
#
_cell.length_a   1.000
_cell.length_b   1.000
_cell.length_c   1.000
_cell.angle_alpha   90.00
_cell.angle_beta   90.00
_cell.angle_gamma   90.00
#
_symmetry.space_group_name_H-M   'P 1'
#
loop_
_entity.id
_entity.type
_entity.pdbx_description
1 polymer ?
#
loop_
_entity_poly.entity_id
_entity_poly.type
_entity_poly.pdbx_seq_one_letter_code
_entity_poly.pdbx_strand_id
1 'polypeptide(L)'
;MTYAALGKIVLALLIFDGFLTFVLEVLFLPTYIGGHAFPVAALIAGVINVALILLAREVTDRLLLLSLPLVAWLIGFVVGLSSGPGADVLLLMNWATLLLFAGGLLPPAALLYKLAQHPSVR
;
A
#
# COMPACT_ATOMS: atom_id res chain seq x y z
N MET A 1 -26.96 12.72 7.79
CA MET A 1 -26.79 11.31 7.34
C MET A 1 -25.86 11.16 6.14
N THR A 2 -25.89 12.06 5.15
CA THR A 2 -25.12 11.94 3.89
C THR A 2 -23.60 11.88 4.07
N TYR A 3 -23.04 12.69 4.98
CA TYR A 3 -21.59 12.76 5.22
C TYR A 3 -20.98 11.46 5.78
N ALA A 4 -21.71 10.76 6.66
CA ALA A 4 -21.24 9.50 7.24
C ALA A 4 -21.21 8.35 6.21
N ALA A 5 -22.13 8.37 5.24
CA ALA A 5 -22.13 7.41 4.14
C ALA A 5 -20.98 7.68 3.17
N LEU A 6 -20.74 8.95 2.84
CA LEU A 6 -19.61 9.37 1.99
C LEU A 6 -18.26 8.97 2.60
N GLY A 7 -18.05 9.16 3.91
CA GLY A 7 -16.80 8.76 4.56
C GLY A 7 -16.52 7.26 4.46
N LYS A 8 -17.55 6.41 4.58
CA LYS A 8 -17.43 4.96 4.38
C LYS A 8 -17.09 4.60 2.93
N ILE A 9 -17.69 5.28 1.96
CA ILE A 9 -17.43 5.07 0.54
C ILE A 9 -15.98 5.46 0.22
N VAL A 10 -15.53 6.62 0.67
CA VAL A 10 -14.13 7.08 0.49
C VAL A 10 -13.17 6.06 1.09
N LEU A 11 -13.43 5.59 2.32
CA LEU A 11 -12.58 4.57 2.94
C LEU A 11 -12.56 3.27 2.13
N ALA A 12 -13.71 2.80 1.64
CA ALA A 12 -13.78 1.60 0.81
C ALA A 12 -12.98 1.76 -0.51
N LEU A 13 -13.04 2.93 -1.13
CA LEU A 13 -12.24 3.25 -2.33
C LEU A 13 -10.75 3.27 -2.00
N LEU A 14 -10.32 3.90 -0.90
CA LEU A 14 -8.91 3.90 -0.50
C LEU A 14 -8.38 2.49 -0.19
N ILE A 15 -9.22 1.61 0.36
CA ILE A 15 -8.86 0.20 0.58
C ILE A 15 -8.65 -0.51 -0.77
N PHE A 16 -9.57 -0.32 -1.71
CA PHE A 16 -9.44 -0.85 -3.05
C PHE A 16 -8.20 -0.28 -3.76
N ASP A 17 -7.92 1.01 -3.63
CA ASP A 17 -6.75 1.68 -4.20
C ASP A 17 -5.45 1.13 -3.61
N GLY A 18 -5.41 0.78 -2.32
CA GLY A 18 -4.25 0.11 -1.72
C GLY A 18 -3.92 -1.22 -2.39
N PHE A 19 -4.93 -2.03 -2.73
CA PHE A 19 -4.71 -3.26 -3.50
C PHE A 19 -4.38 -2.97 -4.97
N LEU A 20 -5.08 -2.03 -5.61
CA LEU A 20 -4.88 -1.68 -7.01
C LEU A 20 -3.47 -1.13 -7.27
N THR A 21 -2.97 -0.28 -6.38
CA THR A 21 -1.63 0.31 -6.48
C THR A 21 -0.55 -0.75 -6.34
N PHE A 22 -0.73 -1.74 -5.45
CA PHE A 22 0.13 -2.93 -5.42
C PHE A 22 0.17 -3.65 -6.78
N VAL A 23 -0.99 -3.88 -7.41
CA VAL A 23 -1.06 -4.56 -8.72
C VAL A 23 -0.24 -3.79 -9.75
N LEU A 24 -0.38 -2.46 -9.81
CA LEU A 24 0.42 -1.62 -10.70
C LEU A 24 1.91 -1.71 -10.37
N GLU A 25 2.27 -1.60 -9.11
CA GLU A 25 3.67 -1.64 -8.67
C GLU A 25 4.36 -2.96 -9.00
N VAL A 26 3.66 -4.10 -8.86
CA VAL A 26 4.17 -5.41 -9.31
C VAL A 26 4.44 -5.43 -10.81
N LEU A 27 3.53 -4.87 -11.61
CA LEU A 27 3.68 -4.81 -13.06
C LEU A 27 4.83 -3.90 -13.50
N PHE A 28 5.08 -2.83 -12.76
CA PHE A 28 6.15 -1.87 -13.03
C PHE A 28 7.46 -2.17 -12.27
N LEU A 29 7.48 -3.15 -11.35
CA LEU A 29 8.69 -3.55 -10.64
C LEU A 29 9.85 -3.95 -11.57
N PRO A 30 9.64 -4.71 -12.67
CA PRO A 30 10.70 -5.05 -13.62
C PRO A 30 10.95 -3.93 -14.64
N THR A 31 10.96 -2.67 -14.20
CA THR A 31 11.39 -1.54 -15.05
C THR A 31 12.91 -1.53 -15.13
N TYR A 32 13.46 -1.30 -16.32
CA TYR A 32 14.90 -1.24 -16.56
C TYR A 32 15.30 0.12 -17.10
N ILE A 33 16.48 0.60 -16.70
CA ILE A 33 17.17 1.71 -17.33
C ILE A 33 18.46 1.13 -17.93
N GLY A 34 18.51 1.02 -19.25
CA GLY A 34 19.54 0.23 -19.92
C GLY A 34 19.46 -1.25 -19.53
N GLY A 35 20.59 -1.84 -19.13
CA GLY A 35 20.65 -3.23 -18.67
C GLY A 35 20.41 -3.44 -17.17
N HIS A 36 20.13 -2.38 -16.40
CA HIS A 36 20.01 -2.45 -14.95
C HIS A 36 18.54 -2.32 -14.52
N ALA A 37 18.09 -3.21 -13.64
CA ALA A 37 16.77 -3.10 -13.04
C ALA A 37 16.70 -1.83 -12.17
N PHE A 38 15.63 -1.06 -12.34
CA PHE A 38 15.37 0.21 -11.68
C PHE A 38 13.99 0.15 -11.01
N PRO A 39 13.89 -0.37 -9.77
CA PRO A 39 12.62 -0.66 -9.10
C PRO A 39 12.00 0.61 -8.52
N VAL A 40 11.71 1.59 -9.38
CA VAL A 40 11.08 2.86 -9.00
C VAL A 40 9.72 2.65 -8.32
N ALA A 41 9.03 1.54 -8.66
CA ALA A 41 7.80 1.11 -8.01
C ALA A 41 7.93 1.04 -6.48
N ALA A 42 9.09 0.65 -5.94
CA ALA A 42 9.30 0.58 -4.49
C ALA A 42 9.23 1.96 -3.79
N LEU A 43 9.74 3.01 -4.45
CA LEU A 43 9.67 4.37 -3.94
C LEU A 43 8.26 4.93 -4.06
N ILE A 44 7.61 4.66 -5.19
CA ILE A 44 6.22 5.06 -5.46
C ILE A 44 5.28 4.43 -4.43
N ALA A 45 5.46 3.14 -4.12
CA ALA A 45 4.68 2.42 -3.11
C ALA A 45 4.68 3.13 -1.75
N GLY A 46 5.86 3.55 -1.29
CA GLY A 46 5.98 4.27 -0.02
C GLY A 46 5.23 5.59 -0.01
N VAL A 47 5.34 6.36 -1.10
CA VAL A 47 4.65 7.66 -1.25
C VAL A 47 3.13 7.46 -1.31
N ILE A 48 2.66 6.52 -2.14
CA ILE A 48 1.24 6.22 -2.32
C ILE A 48 0.64 5.71 -1.02
N ASN A 49 1.25 4.73 -0.35
CA ASN A 49 0.70 4.18 0.88
C ASN A 49 0.66 5.21 2.02
N VAL A 50 1.63 6.13 2.09
CA VAL A 50 1.55 7.28 3.00
C VAL A 50 0.37 8.19 2.63
N ALA A 51 0.21 8.52 1.35
CA ALA A 51 -0.88 9.36 0.86
C ALA A 51 -2.26 8.75 1.15
N LEU A 52 -2.44 7.44 0.92
CA LEU A 52 -3.69 6.73 1.21
C LEU A 52 -4.07 6.83 2.69
N ILE A 53 -3.11 6.69 3.61
CA ILE A 53 -3.34 6.85 5.04
C ILE A 53 -3.70 8.31 5.38
N LEU A 54 -2.99 9.28 4.79
CA LEU A 54 -3.30 10.70 5.01
C LEU A 54 -4.70 11.06 4.51
N LEU A 55 -5.12 10.55 3.34
CA LEU A 55 -6.46 10.74 2.80
C LEU A 55 -7.53 10.05 3.67
N ALA A 56 -7.23 8.88 4.22
CA ALA A 56 -8.15 8.19 5.13
C ALA A 56 -8.44 9.00 6.42
N ARG A 57 -7.48 9.85 6.86
CA ARG A 57 -7.67 10.74 8.03
C ARG A 57 -8.71 11.84 7.82
N GLU A 58 -9.08 12.12 6.58
CA GLU A 58 -10.16 13.08 6.29
C GLU A 58 -11.54 12.50 6.62
N VAL A 59 -11.65 11.19 6.83
CA VAL A 59 -12.93 10.50 7.06
C VAL A 59 -12.97 9.64 8.33
N THR A 60 -11.83 9.38 8.98
CA THR A 60 -11.76 8.62 10.24
C THR A 60 -10.48 8.91 11.03
N ASP A 61 -10.57 8.93 12.36
CA ASP A 61 -9.41 9.00 13.27
C ASP A 61 -9.03 7.64 13.88
N ARG A 62 -9.86 6.60 13.66
CA ARG A 62 -9.59 5.25 14.17
C ARG A 62 -8.37 4.64 13.48
N LEU A 63 -7.30 4.40 14.24
CA LEU A 63 -6.04 3.84 13.72
C LEU A 63 -6.22 2.55 12.92
N LEU A 64 -7.10 1.66 13.39
CA LEU A 64 -7.40 0.40 12.69
C LEU A 64 -7.94 0.69 11.27
N LEU A 65 -8.86 1.64 11.13
CA LEU A 65 -9.42 2.00 9.83
C LEU A 65 -8.40 2.70 8.93
N LEU A 66 -7.53 3.55 9.51
CA LEU A 66 -6.44 4.19 8.79
C LEU A 66 -5.46 3.20 8.18
N SER A 67 -5.22 2.05 8.84
CA SER A 67 -4.31 1.02 8.34
C SER A 67 -4.89 0.16 7.20
N LEU A 68 -6.20 0.19 6.94
CA LEU A 68 -6.84 -0.75 6.01
C LEU A 68 -6.33 -0.67 4.56
N PRO A 69 -6.05 0.51 3.97
CA PRO A 69 -5.42 0.60 2.65
C PRO A 69 -4.06 -0.12 2.59
N LEU A 70 -3.22 0.07 3.62
CA LEU A 70 -1.92 -0.61 3.71
C LEU A 70 -2.08 -2.13 3.90
N VAL A 71 -3.08 -2.56 4.66
CA VAL A 71 -3.41 -3.99 4.81
C VAL A 71 -3.83 -4.59 3.46
N ALA A 72 -4.65 -3.89 2.68
CA ALA A 72 -5.06 -4.34 1.35
C ALA A 72 -3.86 -4.46 0.39
N TRP A 73 -2.95 -3.49 0.43
CA TRP A 73 -1.67 -3.55 -0.28
C TRP A 73 -0.85 -4.78 0.14
N LEU A 74 -0.72 -5.04 1.44
CA LEU A 74 0.03 -6.18 1.99
C LEU A 74 -0.59 -7.54 1.60
N ILE A 75 -1.92 -7.63 1.56
CA ILE A 75 -2.62 -8.81 1.05
C ILE A 75 -2.23 -9.05 -0.41
N GLY A 76 -2.26 -8.00 -1.23
CA GLY A 76 -1.77 -8.05 -2.60
C GLY A 76 -0.35 -8.58 -2.68
N PHE A 77 0.56 -8.01 -1.87
CA PHE A 77 1.96 -8.43 -1.80
C PHE A 77 2.11 -9.92 -1.48
N VAL A 78 1.45 -10.42 -0.44
CA VAL A 78 1.50 -11.85 -0.06
C VAL A 78 0.91 -12.75 -1.15
N VAL A 79 -0.18 -12.33 -1.79
CA VAL A 79 -0.75 -13.04 -2.94
C VAL A 79 0.24 -13.06 -4.11
N GLY A 80 0.94 -11.96 -4.37
CA GLY A 80 1.97 -11.88 -5.41
C GLY A 80 3.17 -12.79 -5.18
N LEU A 81 3.50 -13.11 -3.93
CA LEU A 81 4.53 -14.11 -3.59
C LEU A 81 4.05 -15.56 -3.74
N SER A 82 2.75 -15.77 -3.90
CA SER A 82 2.15 -17.10 -3.97
C SER A 82 2.12 -17.63 -5.41
N SER A 83 2.11 -18.95 -5.56
CA SER A 83 1.93 -19.59 -6.87
C SER A 83 0.48 -19.47 -7.33
N GLY A 84 0.27 -18.93 -8.53
CA GLY A 84 -1.03 -18.87 -9.18
C GLY A 84 -1.46 -20.21 -9.79
N PRO A 85 -2.67 -20.28 -10.39
CA PRO A 85 -3.21 -21.51 -10.98
C PRO A 85 -2.36 -22.10 -12.11
N GLY A 86 -1.57 -21.28 -12.81
CA GLY A 86 -0.60 -21.69 -13.84
C GLY A 86 0.77 -22.08 -13.29
N ALA A 87 0.93 -22.16 -11.96
CA ALA A 87 2.22 -22.24 -11.25
C ALA A 87 3.12 -20.99 -11.41
N ASP A 88 2.60 -19.90 -11.98
CA ASP A 88 3.28 -18.61 -12.09
C ASP A 88 3.39 -17.89 -10.74
N VAL A 89 4.48 -17.17 -10.51
CA VAL A 89 4.70 -16.33 -9.33
C VAL A 89 4.97 -14.90 -9.79
N LEU A 90 4.17 -13.94 -9.32
CA LEU A 90 4.27 -12.53 -9.74
C LEU A 90 5.50 -11.84 -9.14
N LEU A 91 5.79 -12.10 -7.86
CA LEU A 91 6.92 -11.54 -7.13
C LEU A 91 7.97 -12.61 -6.85
N LEU A 92 9.09 -12.50 -7.55
CA LEU A 92 10.24 -13.37 -7.34
C LEU A 92 11.02 -12.96 -6.08
N MET A 93 11.67 -13.91 -5.42
CA MET A 93 12.51 -13.67 -4.23
C MET A 93 13.84 -13.02 -4.62
N ASN A 94 13.82 -11.73 -4.89
CA ASN A 94 15.00 -10.95 -5.26
C ASN A 94 15.03 -9.60 -4.54
N TRP A 95 16.12 -8.85 -4.74
CA TRP A 95 16.33 -7.57 -4.08
C TRP A 95 15.29 -6.51 -4.45
N ALA A 96 14.73 -6.53 -5.67
CA ALA A 96 13.69 -5.59 -6.08
C ALA A 96 12.39 -5.83 -5.31
N THR A 97 12.01 -7.10 -5.10
CA THR A 97 10.87 -7.47 -4.25
C THR A 97 11.09 -7.07 -2.79
N LEU A 98 12.31 -7.23 -2.26
CA LEU A 98 12.66 -6.75 -0.92
C LEU A 98 12.52 -5.22 -0.81
N LEU A 99 12.96 -4.48 -1.84
CA LEU A 99 12.79 -3.03 -1.88
C LEU A 99 11.32 -2.64 -1.97
N LEU A 100 10.51 -3.34 -2.77
CA LEU A 100 9.07 -3.08 -2.84
C LEU A 100 8.41 -3.30 -1.47
N PHE A 101 8.73 -4.39 -0.78
CA PHE A 101 8.23 -4.65 0.57
C PHE A 101 8.64 -3.56 1.55
N ALA A 102 9.94 -3.27 1.63
CA ALA A 102 10.45 -2.28 2.58
C ALA A 102 9.97 -0.86 2.25
N GLY A 103 10.00 -0.47 0.98
CA GLY A 103 9.57 0.84 0.48
C GLY A 103 8.07 1.05 0.62
N GLY A 104 7.27 0.03 0.32
CA GLY A 104 5.81 0.06 0.47
C GLY A 104 5.34 0.00 1.92
N LEU A 105 6.11 -0.59 2.84
CA LEU A 105 5.69 -0.82 4.23
C LEU A 105 6.28 0.15 5.26
N LEU A 106 7.58 0.44 5.20
CA LEU A 106 8.27 1.19 6.27
C LEU A 106 7.79 2.64 6.41
N PRO A 107 7.71 3.46 5.33
CA PRO A 107 7.22 4.83 5.44
C PRO A 107 5.80 4.95 6.02
N PRO A 108 4.78 4.21 5.52
CA PRO A 108 3.43 4.30 6.07
C PRO A 108 3.33 3.68 7.47
N ALA A 109 4.09 2.64 7.79
CA ALA A 109 4.15 2.10 9.16
C ALA A 109 4.71 3.13 10.16
N ALA A 110 5.76 3.87 9.78
CA ALA A 110 6.30 4.95 10.60
C ALA A 110 5.27 6.08 10.81
N LEU A 111 4.46 6.39 9.80
CA LEU A 111 3.35 7.34 9.94
C LEU A 111 2.30 6.82 10.93
N LEU A 112 1.83 5.57 10.77
CA LEU A 112 0.85 4.98 11.69
C LEU A 112 1.36 4.92 13.13
N TYR A 113 2.65 4.62 13.32
CA TYR A 113 3.29 4.65 14.63
C TYR A 113 3.23 6.04 15.27
N LYS A 114 3.57 7.10 14.50
CA LYS A 114 3.44 8.49 14.99
C LYS A 114 2.00 8.85 15.34
N LEU A 115 1.03 8.42 14.54
CA LEU A 115 -0.39 8.64 14.82
C LEU A 115 -0.87 7.88 16.06
N ALA A 116 -0.33 6.68 16.32
CA ALA A 116 -0.62 5.91 17.52
C ALA A 116 -0.15 6.62 18.80
N GLN A 117 1.00 7.31 18.71
CA GLN A 117 1.57 8.09 19.82
C GLN A 117 0.81 9.38 20.11
N HIS A 118 0.16 9.96 19.09
CA HIS A 118 -0.58 11.21 19.18
C HIS A 118 -2.01 11.04 18.67
N PRO A 119 -2.89 10.39 19.46
CA PRO A 119 -4.28 10.23 19.07
C PRO A 119 -4.93 11.59 18.82
N SER A 120 -5.59 11.75 17.68
CA SER A 120 -6.36 12.96 17.38
C SER A 120 -7.57 13.06 18.31
N VAL A 121 -7.76 14.23 18.92
CA VAL A 121 -8.87 14.54 19.83
C VAL A 121 -10.05 15.16 19.06
N ARG A 122 -10.31 14.70 17.83
CA ARG A 122 -11.40 15.24 17.00
C ARG A 122 -12.77 14.76 17.47
#